data_AF-A0A6J4K8C2-F1
#
_entry.id   AF-A0A6J4K8C2-F1
#
_cell.length_a   1.000
_cell.length_b   1.000
_cell.length_c   1.000
_cell.angle_alpha   90.00
_cell.angle_beta   90.00
_cell.angle_gamma   90.00
#
_symmetry.space_group_name_H-M   'P 1'
#
loop_
_entity.id
_entity.type
_entity.pdbx_description
1 polymer ?
#
loop_
_entity_poly.entity_id
_entity_poly.type
_entity_poly.pdbx_seq_one_letter_code
_entity_poly.pdbx_strand_id
1 'polypeptide(L)'
;MMRFSARAAAAGALLLTAAQAAPARAQTAANGFDLSVRNIMRGPELVGRSPDDVRWSADGRWVYFRWRQPEARDTATHVYRVAVGGGAPEMLPDSVADRVAPASGGGGWTLDRSRRAFERRGDVFVVDRSGAERRITDTPARERGPELSLDGRTVFWMSNNNLFSVPLAGGPLRQLTDLRLDNAPRTNEPTGARGDLRTRQAELFDVVRDRRAERERRE
;
A
#
# COMPACT_ATOMS: atom_id res chain seq x y z
N MET A 1 36.91 -86.81 -11.04
CA MET A 1 35.64 -87.49 -10.79
C MET A 1 34.53 -86.63 -11.39
N MET A 2 34.19 -86.73 -12.68
CA MET A 2 33.37 -87.76 -13.33
C MET A 2 32.00 -87.98 -12.66
N ARG A 3 30.94 -87.45 -13.31
CA ARG A 3 29.65 -88.08 -13.71
C ARG A 3 28.65 -86.96 -14.07
N PHE A 4 28.45 -86.63 -15.35
CA PHE A 4 27.47 -87.19 -16.30
C PHE A 4 26.04 -87.27 -15.74
N SER A 5 25.14 -86.42 -16.24
CA SER A 5 23.97 -86.72 -17.11
C SER A 5 22.66 -86.61 -16.31
N ALA A 6 21.55 -86.06 -16.80
CA ALA A 6 20.94 -86.23 -18.10
C ALA A 6 20.07 -85.03 -18.52
N ARG A 7 19.91 -84.90 -19.85
CA ARG A 7 18.92 -84.06 -20.52
C ARG A 7 17.51 -84.59 -20.25
N ALA A 8 16.57 -83.69 -20.01
CA ALA A 8 15.16 -83.90 -20.34
C ALA A 8 14.67 -82.64 -21.07
N ALA A 9 14.52 -82.77 -22.38
CA ALA A 9 13.80 -81.81 -23.20
C ALA A 9 12.31 -82.03 -22.96
N ALA A 10 11.62 -81.02 -22.45
CA ALA A 10 10.17 -80.95 -22.44
C ALA A 10 9.76 -79.69 -23.20
N ALA A 11 9.28 -79.92 -24.42
CA ALA A 11 8.56 -78.93 -25.20
C ALA A 11 7.26 -78.60 -24.46
N GLY A 12 7.12 -77.36 -24.00
CA GLY A 12 5.95 -76.87 -23.29
C GLY A 12 5.50 -75.55 -23.89
N ALA A 13 4.38 -75.62 -24.61
CA ALA A 13 3.57 -74.56 -25.23
C ALA A 13 3.87 -73.10 -24.80
N LEU A 14 4.21 -72.28 -25.80
CA LEU A 14 4.18 -70.83 -25.72
C LEU A 14 2.71 -70.37 -25.57
N LEU A 15 2.25 -70.18 -24.34
CA LEU A 15 1.00 -69.47 -24.07
C LEU A 15 1.25 -67.97 -24.32
N LEU A 16 0.81 -67.46 -25.47
CA LEU A 16 0.63 -66.03 -25.68
C LEU A 16 -0.47 -65.55 -24.72
N THR A 17 -0.07 -65.04 -23.56
CA THR A 17 -0.94 -64.18 -22.76
C THR A 17 -1.14 -62.88 -23.51
N ALA A 18 -2.29 -62.74 -24.16
CA ALA A 18 -2.76 -61.44 -24.64
C ALA A 18 -2.95 -60.53 -23.42
N ALA A 19 -2.05 -59.56 -23.25
CA ALA A 19 -2.26 -58.47 -22.30
C ALA A 19 -3.49 -57.68 -22.77
N GLN A 20 -4.64 -57.92 -22.16
CA GLN A 20 -5.77 -57.02 -22.30
C GLN A 20 -5.37 -55.71 -21.63
N ALA A 21 -5.00 -54.72 -22.44
CA ALA A 21 -4.92 -53.35 -21.98
C ALA A 21 -6.35 -52.94 -21.60
N ALA A 22 -6.65 -52.99 -20.30
CA ALA A 22 -7.82 -52.32 -19.78
C ALA A 22 -7.70 -50.84 -20.21
N PRO A 23 -8.75 -50.22 -20.76
CA PRO A 23 -8.70 -48.80 -21.02
C PRO A 23 -8.50 -48.14 -19.66
N ALA A 24 -7.34 -47.51 -19.48
CA ALA A 24 -7.14 -46.56 -18.40
C ALA A 24 -8.21 -45.50 -18.60
N ARG A 25 -9.32 -45.61 -17.87
CA ARG A 25 -10.21 -44.48 -17.66
C ARG A 25 -9.33 -43.44 -17.01
N ALA A 26 -8.92 -42.46 -17.78
CA ALA A 26 -8.48 -41.20 -17.23
C ALA A 26 -9.62 -40.77 -16.32
N GLN A 27 -9.43 -40.95 -15.01
CA GLN A 27 -10.15 -40.15 -14.05
C GLN A 27 -9.64 -38.75 -14.31
N THR A 28 -10.30 -38.03 -15.21
CA THR A 28 -10.36 -36.59 -15.11
C THR A 28 -10.94 -36.36 -13.72
N ALA A 29 -10.07 -36.22 -12.73
CA ALA A 29 -10.40 -35.50 -11.54
C ALA A 29 -10.85 -34.14 -12.06
N ALA A 30 -12.16 -33.99 -12.21
CA ALA A 30 -12.75 -32.69 -12.28
C ALA A 30 -12.47 -32.08 -10.90
N ASN A 31 -11.28 -31.48 -10.75
CA ASN A 31 -11.08 -30.37 -9.84
C ASN A 31 -11.88 -29.20 -10.42
N GLY A 32 -13.19 -29.42 -10.53
CA GLY A 32 -14.15 -28.49 -11.05
C GLY A 32 -14.48 -27.56 -9.90
N PHE A 33 -13.99 -26.34 -10.01
CA PHE A 33 -14.48 -25.27 -9.17
C PHE A 33 -16.00 -25.17 -9.35
N ASP A 34 -16.78 -25.42 -8.29
CA ASP A 34 -18.23 -25.26 -8.32
C ASP A 34 -18.58 -23.79 -8.56
N LEU A 35 -19.09 -23.47 -9.75
CA LEU A 35 -19.49 -22.13 -10.16
C LEU A 35 -20.86 -21.76 -9.55
N SER A 36 -20.89 -21.65 -8.23
CA SER A 36 -22.08 -21.21 -7.48
C SER A 36 -21.97 -19.75 -7.03
N VAL A 37 -23.12 -19.09 -6.81
CA VAL A 37 -23.16 -17.72 -6.27
C VAL A 37 -22.38 -17.62 -4.96
N ARG A 38 -22.51 -18.62 -4.08
CA ARG A 38 -21.74 -18.69 -2.83
C ARG A 38 -20.24 -18.65 -3.10
N ASN A 39 -19.74 -19.41 -4.07
CA ASN A 39 -18.32 -19.50 -4.36
C ASN A 39 -17.75 -18.26 -5.06
N ILE A 40 -18.54 -17.62 -5.93
CA ILE A 40 -18.15 -16.36 -6.61
C ILE A 40 -18.16 -15.18 -5.62
N MET A 41 -19.10 -15.16 -4.66
CA MET A 41 -19.25 -14.08 -3.68
C MET A 41 -18.25 -14.13 -2.51
N ARG A 42 -17.30 -15.08 -2.48
CA ARG A 42 -16.24 -15.14 -1.46
C ARG A 42 -15.21 -14.01 -1.54
N GLY A 43 -15.25 -13.21 -2.62
CA GLY A 43 -14.41 -12.01 -2.75
C GLY A 43 -12.91 -12.34 -2.72
N PRO A 44 -12.09 -11.67 -1.89
CA PRO A 44 -10.65 -11.90 -1.84
C PRO A 44 -10.22 -13.32 -1.44
N GLU A 45 -11.10 -14.10 -0.83
CA GLU A 45 -10.83 -15.52 -0.54
C GLU A 45 -10.84 -16.38 -1.81
N LEU A 46 -11.45 -15.90 -2.89
CA LEU A 46 -11.44 -16.57 -4.19
C LEU A 46 -10.25 -16.18 -5.06
N VAL A 47 -9.98 -14.88 -5.16
CA VAL A 47 -8.99 -14.32 -6.11
C VAL A 47 -7.67 -13.92 -5.45
N GLY A 48 -7.56 -14.11 -4.14
CA GLY A 48 -6.45 -13.63 -3.34
C GLY A 48 -6.57 -12.14 -2.97
N ARG A 49 -5.75 -11.73 -2.02
CA ARG A 49 -5.60 -10.31 -1.62
C ARG A 49 -4.44 -9.72 -2.39
N SER A 50 -4.72 -8.73 -3.23
CA SER A 50 -3.67 -8.00 -3.95
C SER A 50 -2.90 -7.09 -2.98
N PRO A 51 -1.56 -7.00 -3.11
CA PRO A 51 -0.78 -5.98 -2.43
C PRO A 51 -1.21 -4.57 -2.85
N ASP A 52 -1.04 -3.61 -1.95
CA ASP A 52 -1.25 -2.19 -2.21
C ASP A 52 0.00 -1.37 -1.84
N ASP A 53 0.01 -0.08 -2.18
CA ASP A 53 1.12 0.84 -1.87
C ASP A 53 2.50 0.31 -2.31
N VAL A 54 2.58 -0.18 -3.55
CA VAL A 54 3.81 -0.75 -4.11
C VAL A 54 4.85 0.35 -4.33
N ARG A 55 6.03 0.17 -3.73
CA ARG A 55 7.11 1.15 -3.68
C ARG A 55 8.46 0.50 -3.94
N TRP A 56 9.26 1.12 -4.80
CA TRP A 56 10.60 0.65 -5.11
C TRP A 56 11.61 1.37 -4.23
N SER A 57 12.60 0.63 -3.70
CA SER A 57 13.76 1.26 -3.08
C SER A 57 14.49 2.14 -4.08
N ALA A 58 15.12 3.19 -3.57
CA ALA A 58 15.87 4.14 -4.40
C ALA A 58 17.05 3.47 -5.14
N ASP A 59 17.64 2.45 -4.54
CA ASP A 59 18.71 1.62 -5.13
C ASP A 59 18.19 0.50 -6.06
N GLY A 60 16.87 0.34 -6.19
CA GLY A 60 16.25 -0.68 -7.04
C GLY A 60 16.48 -2.13 -6.58
N ARG A 61 16.91 -2.37 -5.34
CA ARG A 61 17.11 -3.72 -4.80
C ARG A 61 15.84 -4.36 -4.22
N TRP A 62 14.89 -3.54 -3.76
CA TRP A 62 13.72 -3.99 -3.02
C TRP A 62 12.42 -3.41 -3.56
N VAL A 63 11.38 -4.23 -3.56
CA VAL A 63 9.99 -3.80 -3.71
C VAL A 63 9.31 -3.92 -2.35
N TYR A 64 8.83 -2.81 -1.85
CA TYR A 64 8.00 -2.70 -0.66
C TYR A 64 6.54 -2.65 -1.08
N PHE A 65 5.67 -3.21 -0.28
CA PHE A 65 4.24 -3.13 -0.48
C PHE A 65 3.53 -3.41 0.84
N ARG A 66 2.30 -2.94 0.94
CA ARG A 66 1.43 -3.28 2.04
C ARG A 66 0.58 -4.49 1.64
N TRP A 67 0.54 -5.50 2.50
CA TRP A 67 -0.17 -6.75 2.20
C TRP A 67 -0.65 -7.46 3.46
N ARG A 68 -1.68 -8.29 3.27
CA ARG A 68 -2.23 -9.17 4.29
C ARG A 68 -2.20 -10.59 3.77
N GLN A 69 -1.49 -11.46 4.49
CA GLN A 69 -1.41 -12.87 4.14
C GLN A 69 -2.80 -13.52 4.16
N PRO A 70 -3.12 -14.41 3.21
CA PRO A 70 -4.41 -15.10 3.18
C PRO A 70 -4.75 -15.84 4.47
N GLU A 71 -3.74 -16.40 5.14
CA GLU A 71 -3.87 -17.20 6.36
C GLU A 71 -3.88 -16.35 7.64
N ALA A 72 -3.63 -15.04 7.54
CA ALA A 72 -3.61 -14.15 8.69
C ALA A 72 -5.00 -14.07 9.34
N ARG A 73 -5.04 -14.28 10.66
CA ARG A 73 -6.29 -14.22 11.45
C ARG A 73 -6.72 -12.79 11.73
N ASP A 74 -5.79 -11.84 11.75
CA ASP A 74 -6.11 -10.43 11.92
C ASP A 74 -6.57 -9.79 10.60
N THR A 75 -7.18 -8.61 10.72
CA THR A 75 -7.59 -7.80 9.57
C THR A 75 -6.53 -6.78 9.17
N ALA A 76 -5.40 -6.72 9.89
CA ALA A 76 -4.37 -5.72 9.70
C ALA A 76 -3.59 -5.98 8.42
N THR A 77 -3.03 -4.91 7.86
CA THR A 77 -2.18 -4.99 6.68
C THR A 77 -0.80 -4.50 7.08
N HIS A 78 0.23 -5.30 6.79
CA HIS A 78 1.60 -5.01 7.19
C HIS A 78 2.45 -4.65 5.99
N VAL A 79 3.59 -3.99 6.24
CA VAL A 79 4.57 -3.71 5.19
C VAL A 79 5.42 -4.95 4.98
N TYR A 80 5.48 -5.40 3.74
CA TYR A 80 6.37 -6.45 3.29
C TYR A 80 7.44 -5.86 2.37
N ARG A 81 8.56 -6.57 2.24
CA ARG A 81 9.52 -6.34 1.16
C ARG A 81 9.89 -7.65 0.47
N VAL A 82 10.24 -7.54 -0.80
CA VAL A 82 10.83 -8.63 -1.58
C VAL A 82 11.98 -8.09 -2.42
N ALA A 83 13.02 -8.89 -2.63
CA ALA A 83 14.09 -8.51 -3.53
C ALA A 83 13.54 -8.40 -4.96
N VAL A 84 14.07 -7.47 -5.75
CA VAL A 84 13.66 -7.31 -7.15
C VAL A 84 13.96 -8.56 -7.99
N GLY A 85 14.98 -9.33 -7.61
CA GLY A 85 15.27 -10.65 -8.19
C GLY A 85 14.25 -11.76 -7.82
N GLY A 86 13.24 -11.44 -7.02
CA GLY A 86 12.24 -12.38 -6.53
C GLY A 86 12.58 -12.99 -5.16
N GLY A 87 11.79 -13.98 -4.75
CA GLY A 87 11.89 -14.63 -3.44
C GLY A 87 10.60 -14.52 -2.62
N ALA A 88 10.63 -15.10 -1.43
CA ALA A 88 9.51 -14.99 -0.49
C ALA A 88 9.46 -13.57 0.12
N PRO A 89 8.29 -12.93 0.18
CA PRO A 89 8.13 -11.65 0.87
C PRO A 89 8.45 -11.77 2.37
N GLU A 90 9.22 -10.82 2.88
CA GLU A 90 9.55 -10.68 4.30
C GLU A 90 8.63 -9.61 4.92
N MET A 91 7.93 -9.96 6.00
CA MET A 91 7.16 -8.99 6.78
C MET A 91 8.10 -8.12 7.61
N LEU A 92 7.89 -6.80 7.59
CA LEU A 92 8.66 -5.85 8.39
C LEU A 92 7.83 -5.38 9.59
N PRO A 93 8.42 -5.35 10.81
CA PRO A 93 7.83 -4.62 11.92
C PRO A 93 7.64 -3.14 11.57
N ASP A 94 6.58 -2.50 12.04
CA ASP A 94 6.26 -1.10 11.71
C ASP A 94 7.42 -0.14 12.00
N SER A 95 8.12 -0.33 13.12
CA SER A 95 9.29 0.47 13.50
C SER A 95 10.49 0.33 12.55
N VAL A 96 10.59 -0.79 11.84
CA VAL A 96 11.59 -1.02 10.79
C VAL A 96 11.09 -0.44 9.48
N ALA A 97 9.85 -0.75 9.10
CA ALA A 97 9.21 -0.25 7.88
C ALA A 97 9.26 1.27 7.79
N ASP A 98 8.93 1.97 8.88
CA ASP A 98 9.01 3.43 8.97
C ASP A 98 10.37 4.02 8.62
N ARG A 99 11.45 3.26 8.83
CA ARG A 99 12.82 3.72 8.61
C ARG A 99 13.32 3.37 7.22
N VAL A 100 13.05 2.15 6.76
CA VAL A 100 13.66 1.61 5.54
C VAL A 100 12.73 1.63 4.33
N ALA A 101 11.42 1.65 4.55
CA ALA A 101 10.48 1.61 3.46
C ALA A 101 10.40 3.02 2.83
N PRO A 102 10.50 3.13 1.49
CA PRO A 102 10.42 4.42 0.81
C PRO A 102 9.11 5.14 1.17
N ALA A 103 9.09 6.46 1.37
CA ALA A 103 7.80 7.08 1.67
C ALA A 103 6.79 6.97 0.51
N SER A 104 5.53 6.80 0.87
CA SER A 104 4.38 6.89 -0.04
C SER A 104 4.09 8.36 -0.37
N GLY A 105 3.99 8.71 -1.65
CA GLY A 105 3.54 10.06 -2.05
C GLY A 105 4.58 11.19 -1.95
N GLY A 106 5.85 10.91 -2.28
CA GLY A 106 6.88 11.95 -2.46
C GLY A 106 6.87 12.58 -3.85
N GLY A 107 7.62 13.67 -4.02
CA GLY A 107 7.86 14.28 -5.32
C GLY A 107 8.51 13.31 -6.31
N GLY A 108 8.37 13.62 -7.59
CA GLY A 108 9.00 12.87 -8.67
C GLY A 108 10.51 12.82 -8.55
N TRP A 109 11.13 11.85 -9.23
CA TRP A 109 12.57 11.91 -9.48
C TRP A 109 12.89 13.15 -10.33
N THR A 110 14.06 13.74 -10.09
CA THR A 110 14.63 14.78 -10.95
C THR A 110 14.74 14.31 -12.41
N LEU A 111 14.89 15.24 -13.35
CA LEU A 111 14.92 14.92 -14.78
C LEU A 111 16.06 13.94 -15.14
N ASP A 112 17.21 14.07 -14.48
CA ASP A 112 18.36 13.18 -14.58
C ASP A 112 18.19 11.85 -13.80
N ARG A 113 17.05 11.67 -13.12
CA ARG A 113 16.70 10.54 -12.26
C ARG A 113 17.70 10.26 -11.13
N SER A 114 18.44 11.28 -10.70
CA SER A 114 19.48 11.11 -9.67
C SER A 114 18.94 11.24 -8.24
N ARG A 115 17.90 12.05 -8.02
CA ARG A 115 17.37 12.37 -6.69
C ARG A 115 15.86 12.51 -6.67
N ARG A 116 15.25 12.35 -5.50
CA ARG A 116 13.86 12.74 -5.24
C ARG A 116 13.70 13.28 -3.82
N ALA A 117 12.72 14.15 -3.62
CA ALA A 117 12.31 14.59 -2.30
C ALA A 117 11.06 13.85 -1.82
N PHE A 118 10.94 13.59 -0.52
CA PHE A 118 9.81 12.88 0.06
C PHE A 118 9.59 13.29 1.52
N GLU A 119 8.37 13.07 2.00
CA GLU A 119 8.01 13.29 3.40
C GLU A 119 8.21 12.00 4.20
N ARG A 120 8.82 12.07 5.37
CA ARG A 120 8.81 10.96 6.34
C ARG A 120 8.63 11.52 7.74
N ARG A 121 7.61 11.00 8.44
CA ARG A 121 7.24 11.43 9.81
C ARG A 121 7.00 12.94 9.94
N GLY A 122 6.52 13.58 8.88
CA GLY A 122 6.28 15.01 8.84
C GLY A 122 7.49 15.85 8.47
N ASP A 123 8.68 15.28 8.33
CA ASP A 123 9.87 15.98 7.85
C ASP A 123 10.15 15.72 6.37
N VAL A 124 10.90 16.63 5.75
CA VAL A 124 11.37 16.55 4.38
C VAL A 124 12.71 15.85 4.32
N PHE A 125 12.81 14.86 3.45
CA PHE A 125 14.04 14.14 3.12
C PHE A 125 14.30 14.19 1.62
N VAL A 126 15.57 14.05 1.25
CA VAL A 126 16.01 13.84 -0.13
C VAL A 126 16.80 12.55 -0.19
N VAL A 127 16.49 11.70 -1.16
CA VAL A 127 17.21 10.44 -1.41
C VAL A 127 17.83 10.47 -2.80
N ASP A 128 19.03 9.90 -2.91
CA ASP A 128 19.68 9.65 -4.20
C ASP A 128 19.51 8.20 -4.69
N ARG A 129 19.99 7.92 -5.90
CA ARG A 129 19.89 6.58 -6.50
C ARG A 129 20.69 5.48 -5.79
N SER A 130 21.66 5.83 -4.93
CA SER A 130 22.36 4.86 -4.09
C SER A 130 21.54 4.44 -2.88
N GLY A 131 20.46 5.17 -2.58
CA GLY A 131 19.68 5.03 -1.36
C GLY A 131 20.19 5.89 -0.20
N ALA A 132 21.18 6.77 -0.42
CA ALA A 132 21.62 7.69 0.61
C ALA A 132 20.56 8.77 0.81
N GLU A 133 20.18 8.97 2.07
CA GLU A 133 19.14 9.91 2.47
C GLU A 133 19.73 11.08 3.25
N ARG A 134 19.21 12.27 2.98
CA ARG A 134 19.55 13.50 3.70
C ARG A 134 18.28 14.16 4.22
N ARG A 135 18.24 14.40 5.54
CA ARG A 135 17.18 15.18 6.17
C ARG A 135 17.33 16.66 5.81
N ILE A 136 16.24 17.31 5.45
CA ILE A 136 16.18 18.73 5.05
C ILE A 136 15.56 19.57 6.15
N THR A 137 14.51 19.09 6.80
CA THR A 137 13.82 19.77 7.90
C THR A 137 13.89 18.96 9.19
N ASP A 138 13.93 19.67 10.30
CA ASP A 138 13.78 19.13 11.66
C ASP A 138 12.95 20.13 12.45
N THR A 139 11.64 20.10 12.24
CA THR A 139 10.74 21.09 12.85
C THR A 139 9.53 20.41 13.50
N PRO A 140 8.89 21.06 14.48
CA PRO A 140 7.67 20.53 15.07
C PRO A 140 6.45 20.63 14.14
N ALA A 141 6.52 21.45 13.09
CA ALA A 141 5.44 21.60 12.13
C ALA A 141 5.49 20.46 11.12
N ARG A 142 4.33 19.94 10.72
CA ARG A 142 4.28 18.89 9.70
C ARG A 142 4.46 19.49 8.31
N GLU A 143 5.56 19.16 7.66
CA GLU A 143 5.80 19.48 6.25
C GLU A 143 5.10 18.49 5.31
N ARG A 144 4.74 18.97 4.10
CA ARG A 144 3.99 18.21 3.09
C ARG A 144 4.43 18.55 1.67
N GLY A 145 4.19 17.60 0.76
CA GLY A 145 4.37 17.78 -0.69
C GLY A 145 5.75 18.29 -1.09
N PRO A 146 6.85 17.66 -0.64
CA PRO A 146 8.17 18.14 -1.02
C PRO A 146 8.50 17.79 -2.47
N GLU A 147 9.05 18.76 -3.21
CA GLU A 147 9.48 18.62 -4.60
C GLU A 147 10.86 19.24 -4.81
N LEU A 148 11.59 18.69 -5.80
CA LEU A 148 12.84 19.28 -6.26
C LEU A 148 12.58 20.22 -7.44
N SER A 149 13.33 21.31 -7.50
CA SER A 149 13.41 22.15 -8.69
C SER A 149 13.83 21.33 -9.92
N LEU A 150 13.51 21.84 -11.11
CA LEU A 150 13.86 21.18 -12.38
C LEU A 150 15.36 20.91 -12.53
N ASP A 151 16.21 21.81 -12.02
CA ASP A 151 17.67 21.66 -11.99
C ASP A 151 18.17 20.76 -10.84
N GLY A 152 17.27 20.26 -9.98
CA GLY A 152 17.57 19.40 -8.85
C GLY A 152 18.34 20.07 -7.72
N ARG A 153 18.44 21.41 -7.68
CA ARG A 153 19.27 22.15 -6.72
C ARG A 153 18.51 22.73 -5.52
N THR A 154 17.20 22.85 -5.59
CA THR A 154 16.36 23.46 -4.54
C THR A 154 15.25 22.51 -4.17
N VAL A 155 14.97 22.38 -2.87
CA VAL A 155 13.80 21.66 -2.37
C VAL A 155 12.72 22.67 -2.03
N PHE A 156 11.49 22.39 -2.43
CA PHE A 156 10.29 23.12 -2.05
C PHE A 156 9.40 22.21 -1.21
N TRP A 157 8.63 22.78 -0.28
CA TRP A 157 7.62 22.05 0.49
C TRP A 157 6.60 23.01 1.05
N MET A 158 5.46 22.47 1.49
CA MET A 158 4.44 23.22 2.21
C MET A 158 4.53 22.96 3.71
N SER A 159 4.41 24.02 4.51
CA SER A 159 4.24 23.96 5.96
C SER A 159 3.28 25.06 6.40
N ASN A 160 2.32 24.76 7.28
CA ASN A 160 1.32 25.74 7.75
C ASN A 160 0.70 26.58 6.62
N ASN A 161 0.24 25.91 5.54
CA ASN A 161 -0.34 26.54 4.36
C ASN A 161 0.57 27.53 3.61
N ASN A 162 1.87 27.51 3.87
CA ASN A 162 2.86 28.35 3.22
C ASN A 162 3.90 27.54 2.48
N LEU A 163 4.42 28.11 1.39
CA LEU A 163 5.46 27.51 0.57
C LEU A 163 6.84 27.93 1.09
N PHE A 164 7.72 26.96 1.23
CA PHE A 164 9.10 27.15 1.68
C PHE A 164 10.09 26.57 0.67
N SER A 165 11.33 27.03 0.72
CA SER A 165 12.42 26.51 -0.10
C SER A 165 13.77 26.54 0.60
N VAL A 166 14.67 25.62 0.20
CA VAL A 166 16.07 25.62 0.62
C VAL A 166 16.98 25.06 -0.47
N PRO A 167 18.16 25.65 -0.71
CA PRO A 167 19.18 25.07 -1.60
C PRO A 167 19.75 23.76 -1.04
N LEU A 168 19.90 22.74 -1.88
CA LEU A 168 20.51 21.46 -1.49
C LEU A 168 21.98 21.58 -1.12
N ALA A 169 22.70 22.53 -1.72
CA ALA A 169 24.12 22.78 -1.45
C ALA A 169 24.36 23.41 -0.06
N GLY A 170 23.30 23.67 0.72
CA GLY A 170 23.37 24.48 1.92
C GLY A 170 23.03 25.94 1.59
N GLY A 171 22.29 26.57 2.49
CA GLY A 171 21.81 27.93 2.31
C GLY A 171 20.66 28.25 3.28
N PRO A 172 20.22 29.52 3.33
CA PRO A 172 19.13 29.89 4.21
C PRO A 172 17.81 29.27 3.75
N LEU A 173 17.02 28.83 4.72
CA LEU A 173 15.61 28.54 4.51
C LEU A 173 14.88 29.82 4.10
N ARG A 174 14.05 29.74 3.06
CA ARG A 174 13.25 30.86 2.56
C ARG A 174 11.77 30.52 2.61
N GLN A 175 10.99 31.37 3.27
CA GLN A 175 9.54 31.36 3.15
C GLN A 175 9.16 32.16 1.90
N LEU A 176 8.43 31.56 0.98
CA LEU A 176 8.05 32.15 -0.31
C LEU A 176 6.65 32.77 -0.28
N THR A 177 5.80 32.36 0.65
CA THR A 177 4.46 32.92 0.86
C THR A 177 4.20 33.19 2.33
N ASP A 178 3.36 34.19 2.64
CA ASP A 178 2.84 34.45 4.00
C ASP A 178 1.32 34.59 3.94
N LEU A 179 0.64 33.45 3.93
CA LEU A 179 -0.80 33.32 3.97
C LEU A 179 -1.26 33.23 5.43
N ARG A 180 -2.05 34.22 5.86
CA ARG A 180 -2.61 34.33 7.21
C ARG A 180 -4.12 34.15 7.17
N LEU A 181 -4.56 32.89 7.21
CA LEU A 181 -5.96 32.50 7.08
C LEU A 181 -6.79 32.70 8.37
N ASP A 182 -6.12 32.96 9.49
CA ASP A 182 -6.74 32.99 10.82
C ASP A 182 -7.31 34.38 11.20
N ASN A 183 -7.08 35.40 10.36
CA ASN A 183 -7.50 36.78 10.62
C ASN A 183 -8.81 37.19 9.95
N ALA A 184 -9.49 36.28 9.25
CA ALA A 184 -10.82 36.55 8.76
C ALA A 184 -11.83 36.44 9.93
N PRO A 185 -12.64 37.47 10.23
CA PRO A 185 -13.73 37.32 11.18
C PRO A 185 -14.62 36.17 10.70
N ARG A 186 -14.61 35.05 11.44
CA ARG A 186 -15.59 33.98 11.21
C ARG A 186 -16.91 34.48 11.78
N THR A 187 -17.72 35.11 10.96
CA THR A 187 -19.12 35.35 11.30
C THR A 187 -19.80 33.97 11.34
N ASN A 188 -19.88 33.38 12.52
CA ASN A 188 -20.59 32.12 12.74
C ASN A 188 -22.12 32.29 12.65
N GLU A 189 -22.60 33.50 12.38
CA GLU A 189 -23.99 33.77 12.08
C GLU A 189 -24.30 33.41 10.62
N PRO A 190 -25.18 32.42 10.38
CA PRO A 190 -25.61 32.12 9.03
C PRO A 190 -26.41 33.32 8.50
N THR A 191 -25.89 33.96 7.46
CA THR A 191 -26.55 35.08 6.77
C THR A 191 -27.13 34.63 5.42
N GLY A 192 -28.05 35.44 4.87
CA GLY A 192 -28.75 35.14 3.61
C GLY A 192 -29.56 33.85 3.66
N ALA A 193 -29.58 33.10 2.56
CA ALA A 193 -30.37 31.87 2.44
C ALA A 193 -30.08 30.82 3.53
N ARG A 194 -28.85 30.76 4.06
CA ARG A 194 -28.52 29.86 5.18
C ARG A 194 -29.14 30.32 6.50
N GLY A 195 -29.23 31.63 6.72
CA GLY A 195 -29.92 32.21 7.86
C GLY A 195 -31.42 31.94 7.77
N ASP A 196 -32.01 32.20 6.60
CA ASP A 196 -33.44 31.98 6.35
C ASP A 196 -33.83 30.52 6.53
N LEU A 197 -33.03 29.58 6.04
CA LEU A 197 -33.25 28.15 6.24
C LEU A 197 -33.15 27.76 7.71
N ARG A 198 -32.23 28.34 8.47
CA ARG A 198 -32.10 28.08 9.91
C ARG A 198 -33.31 28.60 10.68
N THR A 199 -33.79 29.80 10.34
CA THR A 199 -35.00 30.38 10.93
C THR A 199 -36.21 29.52 10.61
N ARG A 200 -36.43 29.17 9.34
CA ARG A 200 -37.53 28.28 8.91
C ARG A 200 -37.45 26.90 9.55
N GLN A 201 -36.24 26.36 9.72
CA GLN A 201 -36.04 25.07 10.38
C GLN A 201 -36.46 25.13 11.86
N ALA A 202 -36.17 26.22 12.57
CA ALA A 202 -36.63 26.42 13.94
C ALA A 202 -38.15 26.64 14.01
N GLU A 203 -38.76 27.25 12.99
CA GLU A 203 -40.23 27.44 12.93
C GLU A 203 -40.99 26.14 12.61
N LEU A 204 -40.46 25.31 11.71
CA LEU A 204 -41.16 24.15 11.16
C LEU A 204 -40.94 22.86 11.96
N PHE A 205 -39.83 22.72 12.68
CA PHE A 205 -39.47 21.46 13.33
C PHE A 205 -39.56 21.56 14.85
N ASP A 206 -40.54 20.87 15.43
CA ASP A 206 -40.75 20.77 16.89
C ASP A 206 -39.47 20.34 17.62
N VAL A 207 -38.80 19.30 17.12
CA VAL A 207 -37.56 18.75 17.70
C VAL A 207 -36.42 19.78 17.79
N VAL A 208 -36.36 20.73 16.85
CA VAL A 208 -35.33 21.77 16.85
C VAL A 208 -35.63 22.83 17.90
N ARG A 209 -36.92 23.16 18.11
CA ARG A 209 -37.37 24.05 19.19
C ARG A 209 -37.11 23.44 20.56
N ASP A 210 -37.46 22.17 20.74
CA ASP A 210 -37.30 21.45 22.01
C ASP A 210 -35.82 21.40 22.42
N ARG A 211 -34.94 21.01 21.49
CA ARG A 211 -33.48 20.97 21.72
C ARG A 211 -32.89 22.35 22.03
N ARG A 212 -33.45 23.42 21.48
CA ARG A 212 -33.02 24.78 21.77
C ARG A 212 -33.42 25.19 23.18
N ALA A 213 -34.69 24.97 23.54
CA ALA A 213 -35.19 25.26 24.88
C ALA A 213 -34.47 24.43 25.97
N GLU A 214 -34.07 23.19 25.67
CA GLU A 214 -33.26 22.38 26.59
C GLU A 214 -31.84 22.92 26.80
N ARG A 215 -31.20 23.48 25.76
CA ARG A 215 -29.87 24.11 25.87
C ARG A 215 -29.95 25.38 26.69
N GLU A 216 -30.93 26.23 26.42
CA GLU A 216 -31.14 27.49 27.15
C GLU A 216 -31.47 27.26 28.64
N ARG A 217 -32.00 26.10 29.02
CA ARG A 217 -32.21 25.72 30.44
C ARG A 217 -30.96 25.14 31.12
N ARG A 218 -29.96 24.71 30.35
CA ARG A 218 -28.71 24.11 30.86
C ARG A 218 -27.59 25.13 31.01
N GLU A 219 -27.77 26.32 30.44
CA GLU A 219 -26.92 27.50 30.60
C GLU A 219 -27.44 28.38 31.74
#